data_AF-A0AAW7QGD8-F1
#
_entry.id   AF-A0AAW7QGD8-F1
#
_cell.length_a   1.000
_cell.length_b   1.000
_cell.length_c   1.000
_cell.angle_alpha   90.00
_cell.angle_beta   90.00
_cell.angle_gamma   90.00
#
_symmetry.space_group_name_H-M   'P 1'
#
loop_
_entity.id
_entity.type
_entity.pdbx_description
1 polymer ?
#
loop_
_entity_poly.entity_id
_entity_poly.type
_entity_poly.pdbx_seq_one_letter_code
_entity_poly.pdbx_strand_id
1 'polypeptide(L)'
;MCADAFEDYPCLLMNASNLKNPKQYDEFVLALQKIRLAIKMDYCLMAEEDGRIVAAAILQHQTKSMLKNLQNGATKLFRFISITRLFKYFNFVEESERHLEDSAEYDWYLMMLTVIPEE
;
A
#
# COMPACT_ATOMS: atom_id res chain seq x y z
N MET A 1 -0.12 -13.14 -0.74
CA MET A 1 -1.51 -12.66 -0.96
C MET A 1 -1.54 -11.18 -1.32
N CYS A 2 -1.52 -10.23 -0.38
CA CYS A 2 -1.63 -8.82 -0.79
C CYS A 2 -0.42 -8.38 -1.64
N ALA A 3 0.82 -8.65 -1.23
CA ALA A 3 2.01 -8.18 -1.94
C ALA A 3 2.06 -8.65 -3.41
N ASP A 4 1.80 -9.94 -3.65
CA ASP A 4 1.79 -10.56 -4.98
C ASP A 4 0.75 -9.90 -5.91
N ALA A 5 -0.43 -9.55 -5.38
CA ALA A 5 -1.45 -8.80 -6.12
C ALA A 5 -1.06 -7.33 -6.41
N PHE A 6 0.00 -6.81 -5.79
CA PHE A 6 0.52 -5.46 -6.01
C PHE A 6 1.80 -5.41 -6.85
N GLU A 7 2.38 -6.56 -7.24
CA GLU A 7 3.58 -6.57 -8.09
C GLU A 7 3.34 -5.81 -9.40
N ASP A 8 2.14 -5.95 -9.99
CA ASP A 8 1.77 -5.28 -11.24
C ASP A 8 1.03 -3.94 -11.04
N TYR A 9 0.97 -3.40 -9.82
CA TYR A 9 0.19 -2.19 -9.57
C TYR A 9 0.83 -0.98 -10.27
N PRO A 10 0.14 -0.29 -11.20
CA PRO A 10 0.76 0.73 -12.06
C PRO A 10 1.47 1.84 -11.30
N CYS A 11 0.89 2.29 -10.18
CA CYS A 11 1.49 3.32 -9.32
C CYS A 11 2.80 2.86 -8.64
N LEU A 12 2.95 1.56 -8.36
CA LEU A 12 4.18 0.99 -7.79
C LEU A 12 5.22 0.74 -8.88
N LEU A 13 4.80 0.33 -10.09
CA LEU A 13 5.68 0.14 -11.25
C LEU A 13 6.40 1.44 -11.64
N MET A 14 5.76 2.60 -11.49
CA MET A 14 6.40 3.92 -11.68
C MET A 14 7.64 4.13 -10.76
N ASN A 15 7.74 3.38 -9.67
CA ASN A 15 8.89 3.45 -8.75
C ASN A 15 9.95 2.38 -9.01
N ALA A 16 9.70 1.40 -9.87
CA ALA A 16 10.65 0.31 -10.16
C ALA A 16 11.98 0.86 -10.72
N SER A 17 11.91 1.81 -11.65
CA SER A 17 13.07 2.51 -12.23
C SER A 17 13.78 3.44 -11.22
N ASN A 18 13.12 3.74 -10.10
CA ASN A 18 13.63 4.64 -9.08
C ASN A 18 14.41 3.93 -7.96
N LEU A 19 14.40 2.60 -7.94
CA LEU A 19 15.15 1.78 -6.98
C LEU A 19 16.65 1.87 -7.23
N LYS A 20 17.42 1.74 -6.14
CA LYS A 20 18.89 1.62 -6.17
C LYS A 20 19.33 0.35 -6.90
N ASN A 21 18.55 -0.72 -6.77
CA ASN A 21 18.73 -1.99 -7.47
C ASN A 21 17.36 -2.50 -7.96
N PRO A 22 17.12 -2.53 -9.28
CA PRO A 22 15.85 -3.00 -9.83
C PRO A 22 15.50 -4.45 -9.46
N LYS A 23 16.49 -5.31 -9.19
CA LYS A 23 16.27 -6.70 -8.78
C LYS A 23 15.64 -6.84 -7.39
N GLN A 24 15.53 -5.75 -6.62
CA GLN A 24 14.93 -5.74 -5.30
C GLN A 24 13.50 -5.17 -5.31
N TYR A 25 12.86 -5.14 -6.48
CA TYR A 25 11.51 -4.58 -6.63
C TYR A 25 10.49 -5.28 -5.72
N ASP A 26 10.44 -6.61 -5.75
CA ASP A 26 9.48 -7.40 -4.99
C ASP A 26 9.69 -7.21 -3.48
N GLU A 27 10.96 -7.18 -3.04
CA GLU A 27 11.31 -6.88 -1.64
C GLU A 27 10.88 -5.46 -1.22
N PHE A 28 10.99 -4.48 -2.12
CA PHE A 28 10.55 -3.12 -1.88
C PHE A 28 9.03 -3.04 -1.78
N VAL A 29 8.30 -3.66 -2.71
CA VAL A 29 6.83 -3.73 -2.71
C VAL A 29 6.35 -4.37 -1.42
N LEU A 30 6.93 -5.51 -1.03
CA LEU A 30 6.59 -6.19 0.21
C LEU A 30 6.83 -5.30 1.45
N ALA A 31 7.98 -4.61 1.51
CA ALA A 31 8.30 -3.72 2.64
C ALA A 31 7.34 -2.52 2.71
N LEU A 32 7.00 -1.93 1.56
CA LEU A 32 6.09 -0.81 1.46
C LEU A 32 4.67 -1.20 1.87
N GLN A 33 4.18 -2.36 1.41
CA GLN A 33 2.86 -2.86 1.78
C GLN A 33 2.77 -3.15 3.27
N LYS A 34 3.81 -3.72 3.89
CA LYS A 34 3.85 -3.91 5.35
C LYS A 34 3.69 -2.60 6.12
N ILE A 35 4.33 -1.53 5.67
CA ILE A 35 4.21 -0.20 6.30
C ILE A 35 2.81 0.38 6.04
N ARG A 36 2.29 0.26 4.82
CA ARG A 36 0.93 0.72 4.48
C ARG A 36 -0.12 0.03 5.34
N LEU A 37 -0.03 -1.29 5.49
CA LEU A 37 -0.89 -2.07 6.37
C LEU A 37 -0.77 -1.61 7.82
N ALA A 38 0.44 -1.48 8.35
CA ALA A 38 0.64 -1.07 9.75
C ALA A 38 0.08 0.34 10.06
N ILE A 39 0.08 1.25 9.08
CA ILE A 39 -0.43 2.61 9.24
C ILE A 39 -1.93 2.69 8.98
N LYS A 40 -2.41 2.01 7.92
CA LYS A 40 -3.73 2.27 7.34
C LYS A 40 -4.77 1.21 7.62
N MET A 41 -4.37 0.01 8.02
CA MET A 41 -5.32 -1.07 8.30
C MET A 41 -6.21 -0.65 9.48
N ASP A 42 -7.51 -0.63 9.24
CA ASP A 42 -8.53 -0.36 10.25
C ASP A 42 -9.45 -1.59 10.34
N TYR A 43 -10.05 -1.96 9.19
CA TYR A 43 -10.84 -3.17 9.06
C TYR A 43 -10.33 -4.01 7.88
N CYS A 44 -10.34 -5.34 8.06
CA CYS A 44 -9.98 -6.31 7.04
C CYS A 44 -11.11 -7.33 6.89
N LEU A 45 -11.66 -7.43 5.69
CA LEU A 45 -12.61 -8.48 5.31
C LEU A 45 -11.85 -9.52 4.50
N MET A 46 -12.09 -10.80 4.78
CA MET A 46 -11.50 -11.92 4.06
C MET A 46 -12.59 -12.83 3.55
N ALA A 47 -12.45 -13.29 2.31
CA ALA A 47 -13.29 -14.33 1.73
C ALA A 47 -12.55 -15.66 1.81
N GLU A 48 -13.23 -16.70 2.27
CA GLU A 48 -12.70 -18.06 2.41
C GLU A 48 -13.51 -19.03 1.57
N GLU A 49 -12.83 -19.90 0.85
CA GLU A 49 -13.38 -21.03 0.11
C GLU A 49 -12.56 -22.28 0.43
N ASP A 50 -13.23 -23.35 0.87
CA ASP A 50 -12.60 -24.62 1.25
C ASP A 50 -11.37 -24.49 2.19
N GLY A 51 -11.45 -23.59 3.18
CA GLY A 51 -10.35 -23.36 4.12
C GLY A 51 -9.20 -22.50 3.57
N ARG A 52 -9.35 -21.92 2.37
CA ARG A 52 -8.35 -21.06 1.72
C ARG A 52 -8.88 -19.64 1.59
N ILE A 53 -8.07 -18.66 1.93
CA ILE A 53 -8.42 -17.25 1.70
C ILE A 53 -8.29 -16.97 0.20
N VAL A 54 -9.40 -16.60 -0.44
CA VAL A 54 -9.46 -16.31 -1.89
C VAL A 54 -9.50 -14.82 -2.18
N ALA A 55 -9.90 -14.00 -1.20
CA ALA A 55 -9.85 -12.53 -1.33
C ALA A 55 -9.65 -11.83 0.01
N ALA A 56 -9.11 -10.62 -0.05
CA ALA A 56 -8.99 -9.72 1.09
C ALA A 56 -9.33 -8.29 0.68
N ALA A 57 -10.10 -7.59 1.52
CA ALA A 57 -10.44 -6.19 1.36
C ALA A 57 -10.05 -5.42 2.62
N ILE A 58 -9.43 -4.24 2.44
CA ILE A 58 -9.06 -3.36 3.54
C ILE A 58 -9.90 -2.09 3.45
N LEU A 59 -10.64 -1.84 4.50
CA LEU A 59 -11.48 -0.68 4.67
C LEU A 59 -10.83 0.27 5.66
N GLN A 60 -11.03 1.57 5.44
CA GLN A 60 -10.52 2.61 6.31
C GLN A 60 -11.61 3.65 6.58
N HIS A 61 -11.78 4.02 7.86
CA HIS A 61 -12.76 5.01 8.28
C HIS A 61 -12.29 6.46 8.07
N GLN A 62 -10.99 6.71 8.26
CA GLN A 62 -10.37 8.02 8.03
C GLN A 62 -9.01 7.85 7.36
N THR A 63 -8.71 8.72 6.40
CA THR A 63 -7.40 8.78 5.76
C THR A 63 -6.31 9.03 6.81
N LYS A 64 -5.47 8.02 7.01
CA LYS A 64 -4.26 8.14 7.84
C LYS A 64 -3.10 8.53 6.94
N SER A 65 -2.52 9.70 7.20
CA SER A 65 -1.32 10.19 6.52
C SER A 65 -0.17 9.18 6.67
N MET A 66 0.36 8.71 5.55
CA MET A 66 1.53 7.82 5.53
C MET A 66 2.77 8.56 6.02
N LEU A 67 2.90 9.84 5.65
CA LEU A 67 4.06 10.66 5.96
C LEU A 67 4.18 10.94 7.47
N LYS A 68 3.05 11.29 8.13
CA LYS A 68 3.01 11.57 9.58
C LYS A 68 3.29 10.32 10.42
N ASN A 69 2.93 9.14 9.92
CA ASN A 69 3.05 7.87 10.65
C ASN A 69 4.28 7.04 10.24
N LEU A 70 5.16 7.62 9.41
CA LEU A 70 6.30 6.94 8.81
C LEU A 70 7.40 6.54 9.82
N GLN A 71 7.34 7.04 11.05
CA GLN A 71 8.28 6.74 12.13
C GLN A 71 8.35 5.23 12.45
N ASN A 72 7.29 4.47 12.17
CA ASN A 72 7.21 3.03 12.41
C ASN A 72 7.64 2.21 11.18
N GLY A 73 8.95 2.07 10.96
CA GLY A 73 9.50 1.04 10.05
C GLY A 73 10.03 1.51 8.70
N ALA A 74 9.98 2.82 8.39
CA ALA A 74 10.46 3.35 7.12
C ALA A 74 11.99 3.33 6.93
N THR A 75 12.76 3.14 7.99
CA THR A 75 14.21 2.91 7.90
C THR A 75 14.53 1.73 6.97
N LYS A 76 13.64 0.73 6.91
CA LYS A 76 13.76 -0.42 6.00
C LYS A 76 13.56 -0.05 4.53
N LEU A 77 12.94 1.08 4.20
CA LEU A 77 12.73 1.53 2.82
C LEU A 77 13.95 2.27 2.25
N PHE A 78 14.78 2.89 3.11
CA PHE A 78 15.97 3.62 2.68
C PHE A 78 17.04 2.73 2.04
N ARG A 79 16.99 1.40 2.26
CA ARG A 79 17.87 0.45 1.56
C ARG A 79 17.51 0.30 0.07
N PHE A 80 16.25 0.52 -0.29
CA PHE A 80 15.74 0.30 -1.65
C PHE A 80 15.72 1.56 -2.51
N ILE A 81 15.38 2.71 -1.93
CA ILE A 81 15.14 3.96 -2.65
C ILE A 81 15.77 5.15 -1.90
N SER A 82 16.10 6.23 -2.61
CA SER A 82 16.60 7.44 -1.94
C SER A 82 15.50 8.09 -1.10
N ILE A 83 15.90 8.73 0.00
CA ILE A 83 14.97 9.41 0.91
C ILE A 83 14.15 10.49 0.18
N THR A 84 14.76 11.24 -0.74
CA THR A 84 14.09 12.28 -1.53
C THR A 84 13.03 11.72 -2.46
N ARG A 85 13.29 10.57 -3.10
CA ARG A 85 12.31 9.91 -3.97
C ARG A 85 11.19 9.27 -3.15
N LEU A 86 11.52 8.71 -1.98
CA LEU A 86 10.52 8.14 -1.07
C LEU A 86 9.53 9.19 -0.57
N PHE A 87 10.01 10.38 -0.19
CA PHE A 87 9.14 11.49 0.20
C PHE A 87 8.26 11.97 -0.97
N LYS A 88 8.80 12.04 -2.19
CA LYS A 88 7.98 12.36 -3.38
C LYS A 88 6.87 11.34 -3.61
N TYR A 89 7.16 10.05 -3.44
CA TYR A 89 6.16 9.00 -3.54
C TYR A 89 5.06 9.16 -2.49
N PHE A 90 5.42 9.36 -1.22
CA PHE A 90 4.41 9.55 -0.17
C PHE A 90 3.58 10.81 -0.36
N ASN A 91 4.19 11.93 -0.77
CA ASN A 91 3.44 13.14 -1.09
C ASN A 91 2.46 12.92 -2.24
N PHE A 92 2.85 12.17 -3.28
CA PHE A 92 1.95 11.82 -4.38
C PHE A 92 0.76 10.97 -3.91
N VAL A 93 1.01 9.96 -3.06
CA VAL A 93 -0.06 9.14 -2.48
C VAL A 93 -1.02 10.00 -1.64
N GLU A 94 -0.51 10.87 -0.77
CA GLU A 94 -1.35 11.75 0.06
C GLU A 94 -2.15 12.75 -0.78
N GLU A 95 -1.54 13.35 -1.82
CA GLU A 95 -2.26 14.23 -2.75
C GLU A 95 -3.38 13.49 -3.48
N SER A 96 -3.12 12.25 -3.90
CA SER A 96 -4.12 11.41 -4.57
C SER A 96 -5.26 11.00 -3.65
N GLU A 97 -5.06 11.01 -2.34
CA GLU A 97 -6.08 10.65 -1.36
C GLU A 97 -6.80 11.88 -0.79
N ARG A 98 -6.27 13.10 -0.97
CA ARG A 98 -6.87 14.35 -0.45
C ARG A 98 -8.31 14.55 -0.90
N HIS A 99 -8.64 14.18 -2.13
CA HIS A 99 -10.02 14.23 -2.61
C HIS A 99 -10.99 13.37 -1.79
N LEU A 100 -10.55 12.31 -1.11
CA LEU A 100 -11.39 11.56 -0.19
C LEU A 100 -11.73 12.48 0.99
N GLU A 101 -10.72 13.05 1.64
CA GLU A 101 -10.88 13.98 2.78
C GLU A 101 -11.83 15.14 2.48
N ASP A 102 -11.78 15.67 1.25
CA ASP A 102 -12.54 16.84 0.85
C ASP A 102 -13.96 16.52 0.32
N SER A 103 -14.25 15.27 -0.10
CA SER A 103 -15.41 15.02 -0.98
C SER A 103 -16.66 14.39 -0.37
N ALA A 104 -16.65 13.72 0.79
CA ALA A 104 -17.90 13.09 1.26
C ALA A 104 -17.96 12.72 2.74
N GLU A 105 -19.17 12.82 3.29
CA GLU A 105 -19.63 12.03 4.43
C GLU A 105 -19.60 10.54 4.04
N TYR A 106 -18.46 9.88 4.22
CA TYR A 106 -18.39 8.41 4.17
C TYR A 106 -17.95 7.90 5.54
N ASP A 107 -18.61 6.86 6.01
CA ASP A 107 -18.16 6.16 7.20
C ASP A 107 -16.88 5.37 6.88
N TRP A 108 -16.86 4.58 5.80
CA TRP A 108 -15.70 3.78 5.38
C TRP A 108 -15.42 3.90 3.89
N TYR A 109 -14.15 3.83 3.49
CA TYR A 109 -13.73 3.69 2.09
C TYR A 109 -12.89 2.43 1.88
N LEU A 110 -13.02 1.83 0.68
CA LEU A 110 -12.22 0.67 0.27
C LEU A 110 -10.83 1.13 -0.17
N MET A 111 -9.82 0.83 0.63
CA MET A 111 -8.43 1.18 0.33
C MET A 111 -7.76 0.14 -0.58
N MET A 112 -8.11 -1.12 -0.39
CA MET A 112 -7.42 -2.23 -1.03
C MET A 112 -8.39 -3.38 -1.25
N LEU A 113 -8.37 -3.97 -2.44
CA LEU A 113 -9.04 -5.23 -2.74
C LEU A 113 -8.06 -6.12 -3.51
N THR A 114 -7.84 -7.32 -3.00
CA THR A 114 -7.03 -8.36 -3.62
C THR A 114 -7.89 -9.60 -3.76
N VAL A 115 -7.91 -10.18 -4.96
CA VAL A 115 -8.51 -11.47 -5.25
C VAL A 115 -7.41 -12.37 -5.81
N ILE A 116 -7.30 -13.59 -5.32
CA ILE A 116 -6.39 -14.58 -5.90
C ILE A 116 -7.03 -15.04 -7.21
N PRO A 117 -6.33 -14.94 -8.36
CA PRO A 117 -6.86 -15.47 -9.61
C PRO A 117 -7.05 -16.99 -9.47
N GLU A 118 -8.18 -17.50 -9.97
CA GLU A 118 -8.37 -18.95 -10.14
C GLU A 118 -7.37 -19.45 -11.19
N GLU A 119 -6.69 -20.57 -10.89
CA GLU A 119 -5.78 -21.27 -11.82
C GLU A 119 -6.53 -21.98 -12.95
#